data_AF-A0A1D8JFS1-F1
#
_entry.id   AF-A0A1D8JFS1-F1
#
_cell.length_a   1.000
_cell.length_b   1.000
_cell.length_c   1.000
_cell.angle_alpha   90.00
_cell.angle_beta   90.00
_cell.angle_gamma   90.00
#
_symmetry.space_group_name_H-M   'P 1'
#
loop_
_entity.id
_entity.type
_entity.pdbx_description
1 polymer ?
#
loop_
_entity_poly.entity_id
_entity_poly.type
_entity_poly.pdbx_seq_one_letter_code
_entity_poly.pdbx_strand_id
1 'polypeptide(L)'
;MESSERLIHHIAVDLKEEALRIEKEIMMQFPPLLGYDLLVGRKYYLSHNLDPPWDRSGHLYSKSIDATFDKKDYKKVKEFFEEFRGNSIASFVSGCGLYYETYGEYYKEWMIGKYQNAHYAVLENLNIDVVTMLTGRSYDKDSSDIEERVDCLMDEVNEFVDQSYFYAENLFLKIIEMDLHFVYKLGEKKARKRLHRMRVDMENEMKNIEQEKAVFNRFWPLLEKKHKLVYQKSFPSRIEMPEFESFQRFLQKQNVSEQEMNLIGKYAPISFSNSVTNKLQLKP
;
A
#
# COMPACT_ATOMS: atom_id res chain seq x y z
N MET A 1 27.12 -16.02 -30.52
CA MET A 1 25.78 -15.98 -31.11
C MET A 1 24.93 -17.16 -30.62
N GLU A 2 25.19 -18.42 -31.00
CA GLU A 2 24.33 -19.56 -30.61
C GLU A 2 24.08 -19.78 -29.09
N SER A 3 25.01 -19.37 -28.21
CA SER A 3 24.82 -19.50 -26.76
C SER A 3 23.93 -18.40 -26.16
N SER A 4 24.01 -17.19 -26.71
CA SER A 4 23.21 -16.04 -26.27
C SER A 4 21.76 -16.19 -26.74
N GLU A 5 21.56 -16.59 -28.00
CA GLU A 5 20.22 -16.85 -28.56
C GLU A 5 19.46 -17.94 -27.77
N ARG A 6 20.15 -19.00 -27.32
CA ARG A 6 19.55 -20.04 -26.47
C ARG A 6 19.17 -19.51 -25.09
N LEU A 7 20.00 -18.65 -24.51
CA LEU A 7 19.73 -18.03 -23.21
C LEU A 7 18.53 -17.09 -23.31
N ILE A 8 18.50 -16.20 -24.31
CA ILE A 8 17.38 -15.28 -24.57
C ILE A 8 16.09 -16.08 -24.79
N HIS A 9 16.15 -17.17 -25.56
CA HIS A 9 15.01 -18.04 -25.77
C HIS A 9 14.52 -18.67 -24.45
N HIS A 10 15.42 -19.14 -23.59
CA HIS A 10 15.05 -19.72 -22.30
C HIS A 10 14.39 -18.67 -21.39
N ILE A 11 14.97 -17.47 -21.30
CA ILE A 11 14.41 -16.34 -20.53
C ILE A 11 13.01 -16.00 -21.05
N ALA A 12 12.83 -15.93 -22.37
CA ALA A 12 11.54 -15.63 -22.98
C ALA A 12 10.48 -16.71 -22.66
N VAL A 13 10.88 -17.99 -22.61
CA VAL A 13 10.00 -19.10 -22.22
C VAL A 13 9.60 -18.95 -20.75
N ASP A 14 10.55 -18.76 -19.85
CA ASP A 14 10.31 -18.68 -18.41
C ASP A 14 9.41 -17.48 -18.06
N LEU A 15 9.67 -16.31 -18.66
CA LEU A 15 8.83 -15.12 -18.49
C LEU A 15 7.40 -15.35 -19.00
N LYS A 16 7.23 -16.05 -20.12
CA LYS A 16 5.91 -16.39 -20.64
C LYS A 16 5.16 -17.36 -19.73
N GLU A 17 5.83 -18.37 -19.20
CA GLU A 17 5.24 -19.31 -18.25
C GLU A 17 4.82 -18.59 -16.96
N GLU A 18 5.68 -17.69 -16.48
CA GLU A 18 5.40 -16.88 -15.30
C GLU A 18 4.24 -15.90 -15.53
N ALA A 19 4.17 -15.27 -16.71
CA ALA A 19 3.04 -14.44 -17.10
C ALA A 19 1.71 -15.22 -17.07
N LEU A 20 1.69 -16.45 -17.58
CA LEU A 20 0.49 -17.31 -17.53
C LEU A 20 0.12 -17.71 -16.09
N ARG A 21 1.11 -17.91 -15.22
CA ARG A 21 0.88 -18.17 -13.79
C ARG A 21 0.27 -16.96 -13.11
N ILE A 22 0.80 -15.77 -13.37
CA ILE A 22 0.31 -14.49 -12.83
C ILE A 22 -1.07 -14.14 -13.36
N GLU A 23 -1.37 -14.38 -14.64
CA GLU A 23 -2.71 -14.19 -15.21
C GLU A 23 -3.74 -14.98 -14.40
N LYS A 24 -3.45 -16.26 -14.11
CA LYS A 24 -4.33 -17.11 -13.29
C LYS A 24 -4.48 -16.57 -11.86
N GLU A 25 -3.37 -16.12 -11.26
CA GLU A 25 -3.39 -15.53 -9.91
C GLU A 25 -4.27 -14.28 -9.86
N ILE A 26 -4.08 -13.35 -10.79
CA ILE A 26 -4.87 -12.13 -10.93
C ILE A 26 -6.34 -12.48 -11.10
N MET A 27 -6.66 -13.42 -12.00
CA MET A 27 -8.05 -13.87 -12.24
C MET A 27 -8.70 -14.50 -11.01
N MET A 28 -7.93 -15.10 -10.10
CA MET A 28 -8.44 -15.61 -8.82
C MET A 28 -8.60 -14.53 -7.75
N GLN A 29 -7.76 -13.50 -7.76
CA GLN A 29 -7.73 -12.43 -6.76
C GLN A 29 -8.67 -11.27 -7.10
N PHE A 30 -8.86 -10.99 -8.39
CA PHE A 30 -9.65 -9.87 -8.88
C PHE A 30 -11.12 -9.93 -8.41
N PRO A 31 -11.86 -11.05 -8.53
CA PRO A 31 -13.27 -11.05 -8.13
C PRO A 31 -13.49 -10.72 -6.64
N PRO A 32 -12.72 -11.27 -5.69
CA PRO A 32 -12.79 -10.84 -4.28
C PRO A 32 -12.42 -9.38 -4.03
N LEU A 33 -11.47 -8.81 -4.79
CA LEU A 33 -11.10 -7.40 -4.69
C LEU A 33 -12.23 -6.49 -5.19
N LEU A 34 -12.75 -6.77 -6.39
CA LEU A 34 -13.90 -6.07 -6.94
C LEU A 34 -15.11 -6.14 -5.99
N GLY A 35 -15.38 -7.33 -5.45
CA GLY A 35 -16.47 -7.53 -4.50
C GLY A 35 -16.28 -6.76 -3.19
N TYR A 36 -15.04 -6.57 -2.74
CA TYR A 36 -14.74 -5.73 -1.59
C TYR A 36 -15.01 -4.26 -1.92
N ASP A 37 -14.48 -3.77 -3.03
CA ASP A 37 -14.63 -2.36 -3.44
C ASP A 37 -16.08 -1.98 -3.70
N LEU A 38 -16.90 -2.86 -4.30
CA LEU A 38 -18.34 -2.63 -4.45
C LEU A 38 -19.08 -2.57 -3.10
N LEU A 39 -18.59 -3.27 -2.06
CA LEU A 39 -19.25 -3.30 -0.75
C LEU A 39 -18.87 -2.12 0.16
N VAL A 40 -17.67 -1.55 -0.01
CA VAL A 40 -17.18 -0.45 0.87
C VAL A 40 -16.98 0.88 0.15
N GLY A 41 -16.84 0.83 -1.17
CA GLY A 41 -16.59 1.99 -2.00
C GLY A 41 -17.75 2.97 -1.94
N ARG A 42 -17.39 4.24 -2.11
CA ARG A 42 -18.34 5.35 -2.12
C ARG A 42 -18.47 5.87 -3.54
N LYS A 43 -19.68 6.26 -3.91
CA LYS A 43 -19.94 6.85 -5.22
C LYS A 43 -19.62 8.34 -5.20
N TYR A 44 -18.72 8.76 -6.07
CA TYR A 44 -18.35 10.16 -6.24
C TYR A 44 -18.83 10.70 -7.59
N TYR A 45 -19.01 12.01 -7.67
CA TYR A 45 -19.23 12.71 -8.92
C TYR A 45 -18.30 13.91 -9.03
N LEU A 46 -17.85 14.19 -10.25
CA LEU A 46 -17.01 15.33 -10.56
C LEU A 46 -17.89 16.51 -10.97
N SER A 47 -17.68 17.67 -10.36
CA SER A 47 -18.37 18.91 -10.72
C SER A 47 -17.37 20.01 -11.02
N HIS A 48 -17.59 20.72 -12.11
CA HIS A 48 -16.77 21.85 -12.55
C HIS A 48 -17.43 23.20 -12.25
N ASN A 49 -18.47 23.22 -11.41
CA ASN A 49 -19.24 24.45 -11.17
C ASN A 49 -18.46 25.52 -10.40
N LEU A 50 -17.41 25.12 -9.68
CA LEU A 50 -16.53 26.01 -8.90
C LEU A 50 -15.19 26.27 -9.58
N ASP A 51 -15.02 25.73 -10.78
CA ASP A 51 -13.77 25.80 -11.51
C ASP A 51 -13.57 27.23 -12.07
N PRO A 52 -12.44 27.89 -11.78
CA PRO A 52 -12.14 29.16 -12.42
C PRO A 52 -11.85 28.94 -13.92
N PRO A 53 -11.98 29.96 -14.79
CA PRO A 53 -11.83 29.81 -16.24
C PRO A 53 -10.50 29.20 -16.73
N TRP A 54 -9.46 29.22 -15.89
CA TRP A 54 -8.11 28.72 -16.17
C TRP A 54 -7.80 27.34 -15.56
N ASP A 55 -8.71 26.75 -14.77
CA ASP A 55 -8.54 25.42 -14.17
C ASP A 55 -9.81 24.62 -14.40
N ARG A 56 -9.72 23.49 -15.11
CA ARG A 56 -10.85 22.60 -15.36
C ARG A 56 -10.72 21.25 -14.67
N SER A 57 -9.99 21.22 -13.55
CA SER A 57 -9.78 19.99 -12.81
C SER A 57 -11.07 19.40 -12.23
N GLY A 58 -12.04 20.23 -11.86
CA GLY A 58 -13.26 19.82 -11.19
C GLY A 58 -13.03 19.56 -9.70
N HIS A 59 -14.12 19.28 -9.00
CA HIS A 59 -14.13 18.91 -7.59
C HIS A 59 -14.93 17.62 -7.40
N LEU A 60 -14.36 16.64 -6.68
CA LEU A 60 -15.07 15.42 -6.32
C LEU A 60 -15.99 15.65 -5.14
N TYR A 61 -17.25 15.26 -5.32
CA TYR A 61 -18.26 15.26 -4.28
C TYR A 61 -18.79 13.86 -4.07
N SER A 62 -18.98 13.48 -2.80
CA SER A 62 -19.73 12.27 -2.47
C SER A 62 -21.22 12.55 -2.58
N LYS A 63 -21.97 11.67 -3.26
CA LYS A 63 -23.42 11.83 -3.50
C LYS A 63 -24.25 11.83 -2.21
N SER A 64 -23.74 11.15 -1.17
CA SER A 64 -24.14 11.22 0.24
C SER A 64 -23.17 10.38 1.06
N ILE A 65 -23.06 10.59 2.38
CA ILE A 65 -22.20 9.77 3.27
C ILE A 65 -22.49 8.26 3.13
N ASP A 66 -23.73 7.90 2.78
CA ASP A 66 -24.20 6.52 2.63
C ASP A 66 -24.41 6.05 1.17
N ALA A 67 -23.97 6.82 0.17
CA ALA A 67 -24.11 6.40 -1.23
C ALA A 67 -23.05 5.34 -1.58
N THR A 68 -23.44 4.08 -1.44
CA THR A 68 -22.64 2.92 -1.87
C THR A 68 -22.97 2.53 -3.31
N PHE A 69 -22.10 1.71 -3.90
CA PHE A 69 -22.34 1.16 -5.24
C PHE A 69 -23.48 0.14 -5.23
N ASP A 70 -24.45 0.30 -6.15
CA ASP A 70 -25.38 -0.78 -6.50
C ASP A 70 -24.83 -1.52 -7.71
N LYS A 71 -24.50 -2.80 -7.55
CA LYS A 71 -24.05 -3.67 -8.65
C LYS A 71 -25.05 -3.77 -9.81
N LYS A 72 -26.32 -3.40 -9.61
CA LYS A 72 -27.32 -3.34 -10.70
C LYS A 72 -27.13 -2.15 -11.63
N ASP A 73 -26.40 -1.12 -11.19
CA ASP A 73 -26.07 0.05 -12.02
C ASP A 73 -25.05 -0.31 -13.12
N TYR A 74 -24.38 -1.46 -13.00
CA TYR A 74 -23.28 -1.87 -13.87
C TYR A 74 -23.54 -3.27 -14.45
N LYS A 75 -23.63 -3.36 -15.77
CA LYS A 75 -23.66 -4.61 -16.52
C LYS A 75 -22.25 -5.16 -16.71
N LYS A 76 -21.30 -4.32 -17.10
CA LYS A 76 -19.91 -4.71 -17.37
C LYS A 76 -18.95 -4.15 -16.34
N VAL A 77 -17.82 -4.82 -16.15
CA VAL A 77 -16.74 -4.32 -15.28
C VAL A 77 -16.23 -2.95 -15.73
N LYS A 78 -16.16 -2.70 -17.05
CA LYS A 78 -15.79 -1.41 -17.62
C LYS A 78 -16.57 -0.24 -17.00
N GLU A 79 -17.88 -0.39 -16.84
CA GLU A 79 -18.75 0.68 -16.37
C GLU A 79 -18.45 1.04 -14.91
N PHE A 80 -18.08 0.06 -14.08
CA PHE A 80 -17.61 0.31 -12.72
C PHE A 80 -16.20 0.89 -12.70
N PHE A 81 -15.33 0.51 -13.63
CA PHE A 81 -13.96 1.02 -13.71
C PHE A 81 -13.89 2.52 -14.03
N GLU A 82 -14.94 3.11 -14.59
CA GLU A 82 -15.06 4.55 -14.79
C GLU A 82 -15.41 5.33 -13.50
N GLU A 83 -15.79 4.64 -12.42
CA GLU A 83 -16.08 5.27 -11.13
C GLU A 83 -14.80 5.75 -10.44
N PHE A 84 -14.89 6.91 -9.78
CA PHE A 84 -13.78 7.48 -9.03
C PHE A 84 -13.57 6.79 -7.69
N ARG A 85 -12.32 6.67 -7.25
CA ARG A 85 -11.96 6.11 -5.93
C ARG A 85 -12.03 7.11 -4.79
N GLY A 86 -12.10 8.40 -5.12
CA GLY A 86 -12.05 9.51 -4.15
C GLY A 86 -10.63 10.04 -3.89
N ASN A 87 -9.62 9.48 -4.55
CA ASN A 87 -8.26 10.00 -4.50
C ASN A 87 -8.04 11.04 -5.60
N SER A 88 -7.17 12.01 -5.32
CA SER A 88 -6.74 13.02 -6.29
C SER A 88 -5.25 13.26 -6.17
N ILE A 89 -4.59 13.47 -7.30
CA ILE A 89 -3.18 13.86 -7.38
C ILE A 89 -3.07 15.20 -8.10
N ALA A 90 -2.01 15.96 -7.79
CA ALA A 90 -1.70 17.17 -8.54
C ALA A 90 -1.37 16.79 -9.99
N SER A 91 -1.98 17.48 -10.94
CA SER A 91 -1.68 17.29 -12.36
C SER A 91 -0.52 18.19 -12.77
N PHE A 92 0.37 17.65 -13.61
CA PHE A 92 1.48 18.40 -14.22
C PHE A 92 1.10 19.00 -15.58
N VAL A 93 -0.18 18.91 -15.96
CA VAL A 93 -0.72 19.44 -17.21
C VAL A 93 -1.24 20.86 -16.99
N SER A 94 -0.73 21.83 -17.76
CA SER A 94 -1.20 23.22 -17.69
C SER A 94 -2.71 23.32 -17.92
N GLY A 95 -3.43 23.98 -17.02
CA GLY A 95 -4.89 24.12 -17.07
C GLY A 95 -5.68 23.01 -16.37
N CYS A 96 -5.01 22.01 -15.78
CA CYS A 96 -5.61 20.98 -14.96
C CYS A 96 -4.89 20.96 -13.60
N GLY A 97 -5.52 21.47 -12.54
CA GLY A 97 -4.92 21.44 -11.19
C GLY A 97 -4.82 20.05 -10.57
N LEU A 98 -5.89 19.26 -10.71
CA LEU A 98 -6.03 17.93 -10.12
C LEU A 98 -6.39 16.88 -11.17
N TYR A 99 -5.91 15.66 -10.94
CA TYR A 99 -6.32 14.44 -11.63
C TYR A 99 -6.96 13.49 -10.61
N TYR A 100 -8.07 12.87 -11.00
CA TYR A 100 -8.88 12.03 -10.13
C TYR A 100 -8.76 10.56 -10.53
N GLU A 101 -8.33 9.73 -9.59
CA GLU A 101 -8.07 8.31 -9.84
C GLU A 101 -9.38 7.53 -9.95
N THR A 102 -9.49 6.74 -11.01
CA THR A 102 -10.60 5.80 -11.25
C THR A 102 -10.27 4.40 -10.76
N TYR A 103 -11.29 3.55 -10.58
CA TYR A 103 -11.05 2.12 -10.30
C TYR A 103 -10.32 1.43 -11.45
N GLY A 104 -10.55 1.82 -12.70
CA GLY A 104 -9.88 1.26 -13.86
C GLY A 104 -8.37 1.48 -13.83
N GLU A 105 -7.94 2.71 -13.54
CA GLU A 105 -6.51 3.04 -13.42
C GLU A 105 -5.86 2.25 -12.28
N TYR A 106 -6.49 2.25 -11.11
CA TYR A 106 -6.02 1.47 -9.96
C TYR A 106 -5.80 -0.01 -10.29
N TYR A 107 -6.79 -0.65 -10.94
CA TYR A 107 -6.69 -2.06 -11.30
C TYR A 107 -5.67 -2.30 -12.41
N LYS A 108 -5.53 -1.38 -13.36
CA LYS A 108 -4.49 -1.45 -14.41
C LYS A 108 -3.09 -1.40 -13.79
N GLU A 109 -2.84 -0.43 -12.91
CA GLU A 109 -1.56 -0.30 -12.20
C GLU A 109 -1.27 -1.51 -11.31
N TRP A 110 -2.27 -2.01 -10.59
CA TRP A 110 -2.12 -3.23 -9.79
C TRP A 110 -1.75 -4.44 -10.63
N MET A 111 -2.35 -4.62 -11.82
CA MET A 111 -1.99 -5.70 -12.75
C MET A 111 -0.58 -5.53 -13.30
N ILE A 112 -0.21 -4.32 -13.73
CA ILE A 112 1.15 -4.00 -14.19
C ILE A 112 2.17 -4.37 -13.12
N GLY A 113 1.96 -3.91 -11.88
CA GLY A 113 2.87 -4.21 -10.77
C GLY A 113 2.96 -5.71 -10.47
N LYS A 114 1.87 -6.48 -10.63
CA LYS A 114 1.89 -7.94 -10.49
C LYS A 114 2.78 -8.62 -11.54
N TYR A 115 2.65 -8.23 -12.81
CA TYR A 115 3.50 -8.78 -13.88
C TYR A 115 4.95 -8.34 -13.74
N GLN A 116 5.20 -7.06 -13.49
CA GLN A 116 6.55 -6.53 -13.31
C GLN A 116 7.28 -7.23 -12.17
N ASN A 117 6.67 -7.34 -10.98
CA ASN A 117 7.30 -8.02 -9.85
C ASN A 117 7.61 -9.49 -10.16
N ALA A 118 6.75 -10.17 -10.91
CA ALA A 118 6.97 -11.56 -11.28
C ALA A 118 8.11 -11.70 -12.31
N HIS A 119 8.11 -10.87 -13.35
CA HIS A 119 9.19 -10.85 -14.34
C HIS A 119 10.53 -10.45 -13.71
N TYR A 120 10.54 -9.44 -12.83
CA TYR A 120 11.75 -9.08 -12.08
C TYR A 120 12.25 -10.23 -11.22
N ALA A 121 11.36 -11.00 -10.57
CA ALA A 121 11.77 -12.17 -9.81
C ALA A 121 12.40 -13.26 -10.71
N VAL A 122 11.90 -13.47 -11.93
CA VAL A 122 12.56 -14.35 -12.92
C VAL A 122 13.95 -13.81 -13.25
N LEU A 123 14.04 -12.52 -13.57
CA LEU A 123 15.30 -11.87 -13.96
C LEU A 123 16.35 -11.87 -12.83
N GLU A 124 15.94 -11.65 -11.58
CA GLU A 124 16.82 -11.71 -10.41
C GLU A 124 17.43 -13.12 -10.22
N ASN A 125 16.66 -14.17 -10.53
CA ASN A 125 17.14 -15.54 -10.43
C ASN A 125 18.12 -15.93 -11.56
N LEU A 126 18.15 -15.17 -12.67
CA LEU A 126 19.08 -15.42 -13.77
C LEU A 126 20.53 -15.06 -13.44
N ASN A 127 20.79 -14.30 -12.37
CA ASN A 127 22.06 -13.64 -12.12
C ASN A 127 23.23 -14.59 -11.77
N ILE A 128 22.98 -15.86 -11.45
CA ILE A 128 24.05 -16.86 -11.24
C ILE A 128 24.36 -17.60 -12.53
N ASP A 129 23.33 -18.01 -13.29
CA ASP A 129 23.53 -18.85 -14.48
C ASP A 129 23.98 -18.03 -15.69
N VAL A 130 23.50 -16.78 -15.82
CA VAL A 130 23.93 -15.85 -16.88
C VAL A 130 25.39 -15.44 -16.70
N VAL A 131 25.78 -15.04 -15.48
CA VAL A 131 27.17 -14.72 -15.16
C VAL A 131 28.08 -15.93 -15.38
N THR A 132 27.67 -17.14 -14.95
CA THR A 132 28.45 -18.37 -15.15
C THR A 132 28.56 -18.74 -16.63
N MET A 133 27.51 -18.60 -17.43
CA MET A 133 27.50 -18.93 -18.85
C MET A 133 28.29 -17.91 -19.69
N LEU A 134 28.26 -16.62 -19.33
CA LEU A 134 29.02 -15.54 -19.98
C LEU A 134 30.51 -15.56 -19.61
N THR A 135 30.85 -15.92 -18.37
CA THR A 135 32.25 -16.01 -17.91
C THR A 135 32.94 -17.31 -18.32
N GLY A 136 32.19 -18.41 -18.49
CA GLY A 136 32.73 -19.72 -18.86
C GLY A 136 33.37 -19.82 -20.26
N ARG A 137 33.30 -18.78 -21.10
CA ARG A 137 33.91 -18.74 -22.44
C ARG A 137 34.86 -17.56 -22.69
N SER A 138 35.14 -16.74 -21.68
CA SER A 138 35.76 -15.41 -21.89
C SER A 138 37.17 -15.27 -21.34
N TYR A 139 37.83 -16.37 -20.94
CA TYR A 139 39.21 -16.33 -20.44
C TYR A 139 40.29 -15.97 -21.49
N ASP A 140 39.92 -15.68 -22.74
CA ASP A 140 40.87 -15.49 -23.85
C ASP A 140 40.58 -14.30 -24.80
N LYS A 141 39.64 -13.38 -24.48
CA LYS A 141 39.32 -12.23 -25.34
C LYS A 141 39.18 -10.89 -24.61
N ASP A 142 39.53 -9.81 -25.32
CA ASP A 142 39.52 -8.41 -24.91
C ASP A 142 38.24 -8.00 -24.17
N SER A 143 38.41 -7.21 -23.10
CA SER A 143 37.34 -6.79 -22.19
C SER A 143 36.22 -5.98 -22.86
N SER A 144 36.52 -5.27 -23.95
CA SER A 144 35.53 -4.48 -24.71
C SER A 144 34.46 -5.35 -25.38
N ASP A 145 34.81 -6.59 -25.75
CA ASP A 145 33.91 -7.55 -26.42
C ASP A 145 32.88 -8.15 -25.43
N ILE A 146 33.14 -8.04 -24.13
CA ILE A 146 32.27 -8.49 -23.05
C ILE A 146 31.26 -7.40 -22.68
N GLU A 147 31.72 -6.15 -22.55
CA GLU A 147 30.87 -5.00 -22.24
C GLU A 147 29.77 -4.81 -23.29
N GLU A 148 30.11 -4.83 -24.58
CA GLU A 148 29.13 -4.70 -25.67
C GLU A 148 28.08 -5.83 -25.65
N ARG A 149 28.48 -7.05 -25.28
CA ARG A 149 27.55 -8.18 -25.16
C ARG A 149 26.64 -8.07 -23.95
N VAL A 150 27.15 -7.53 -22.85
CA VAL A 150 26.34 -7.26 -21.65
C VAL A 150 25.31 -6.18 -21.99
N ASP A 151 25.70 -5.10 -22.67
CA ASP A 151 24.78 -4.03 -23.06
C ASP A 151 23.67 -4.54 -24.00
N CYS A 152 24.01 -5.33 -25.04
CA CYS A 152 22.98 -5.93 -25.90
C CYS A 152 22.01 -6.84 -25.14
N LEU A 153 22.51 -7.63 -24.19
CA LEU A 153 21.68 -8.48 -23.34
C LEU A 153 20.78 -7.65 -22.42
N MET A 154 21.28 -6.52 -21.90
CA MET A 154 20.49 -5.61 -21.06
C MET A 154 19.36 -4.94 -21.85
N ASP A 155 19.60 -4.56 -23.11
CA ASP A 155 18.56 -4.02 -23.99
C ASP A 155 17.46 -5.05 -24.28
N GLU A 156 17.83 -6.29 -24.57
CA GLU A 156 16.88 -7.40 -24.76
C GLU A 156 16.12 -7.73 -23.46
N VAL A 157 16.78 -7.60 -22.30
CA VAL A 157 16.14 -7.76 -20.99
C VAL A 157 15.17 -6.62 -20.68
N ASN A 158 15.48 -5.39 -21.07
CA ASN A 158 14.57 -4.26 -20.95
C ASN A 158 13.32 -4.45 -21.81
N GLU A 159 13.42 -5.06 -22.99
CA GLU A 159 12.27 -5.41 -23.83
C GLU A 159 11.30 -6.38 -23.11
N PHE A 160 11.80 -7.25 -22.23
CA PHE A 160 10.95 -8.10 -21.40
C PHE A 160 10.15 -7.34 -20.32
N VAL A 161 10.67 -6.20 -19.84
CA VAL A 161 9.91 -5.33 -18.93
C VAL A 161 8.69 -4.75 -19.65
N ASP A 162 8.84 -4.36 -20.92
CA ASP A 162 7.74 -3.89 -21.77
C ASP A 162 6.68 -4.97 -22.01
N GLN A 163 7.08 -6.25 -22.09
CA GLN A 163 6.12 -7.36 -22.17
C GLN A 163 5.20 -7.42 -20.95
N SER A 164 5.67 -7.03 -19.76
CA SER A 164 4.84 -6.97 -18.54
C SER A 164 3.62 -6.05 -18.73
N TYR A 165 3.84 -4.90 -19.36
CA TYR A 165 2.78 -3.96 -19.69
C TYR A 165 1.81 -4.55 -20.70
N PHE A 166 2.32 -5.22 -21.73
CA PHE A 166 1.50 -5.88 -22.75
C PHE A 166 0.60 -6.98 -22.16
N TYR A 167 1.13 -7.84 -21.28
CA TYR A 167 0.33 -8.86 -20.60
C TYR A 167 -0.73 -8.24 -19.68
N ALA A 168 -0.36 -7.21 -18.92
CA ALA A 168 -1.29 -6.50 -18.05
C ALA A 168 -2.43 -5.84 -18.84
N GLU A 169 -2.12 -5.17 -19.95
CA GLU A 169 -3.10 -4.50 -20.81
C GLU A 169 -4.04 -5.50 -21.47
N ASN A 170 -3.51 -6.61 -22.01
CA ASN A 170 -4.36 -7.66 -22.58
C ASN A 170 -5.31 -8.28 -21.55
N LEU A 171 -4.82 -8.55 -20.33
CA LEU A 171 -5.66 -9.06 -19.26
C LEU A 171 -6.70 -8.03 -18.81
N PHE A 172 -6.32 -6.77 -18.70
CA PHE A 172 -7.22 -5.68 -18.37
C PHE A 172 -8.36 -5.58 -19.39
N LEU A 173 -8.06 -5.63 -20.69
CA LEU A 173 -9.05 -5.65 -21.77
C LEU A 173 -10.01 -6.84 -21.68
N LYS A 174 -9.52 -8.02 -21.28
CA LYS A 174 -10.40 -9.18 -21.01
C LYS A 174 -11.32 -8.91 -19.82
N ILE A 175 -10.78 -8.34 -18.74
CA ILE A 175 -11.50 -8.11 -17.49
C ILE A 175 -12.61 -7.07 -17.65
N ILE A 176 -12.35 -5.94 -18.33
CA ILE A 176 -13.34 -4.87 -18.49
C ILE A 176 -14.58 -5.33 -19.26
N GLU A 177 -14.43 -6.31 -20.15
CA GLU A 177 -15.52 -6.89 -20.95
C GLU A 177 -16.36 -7.93 -20.19
N MET A 178 -15.93 -8.35 -18.99
CA MET A 178 -16.66 -9.34 -18.19
C MET A 178 -17.97 -8.76 -17.63
N ASP A 179 -18.94 -9.64 -17.45
CA ASP A 179 -20.19 -9.33 -16.74
C ASP A 179 -19.89 -9.07 -15.25
N LEU A 180 -20.22 -7.88 -14.78
CA LEU A 180 -19.89 -7.45 -13.42
C LEU A 180 -20.63 -8.29 -12.37
N HIS A 181 -21.89 -8.66 -12.65
CA HIS A 181 -22.68 -9.44 -11.71
C HIS A 181 -22.08 -10.85 -11.50
N PHE A 182 -21.64 -11.48 -12.59
CA PHE A 182 -20.94 -12.76 -12.55
C PHE A 182 -19.65 -12.67 -11.75
N VAL A 183 -18.77 -11.71 -12.06
CA VAL A 183 -17.50 -11.53 -11.36
C VAL A 183 -17.73 -11.24 -9.88
N TYR A 184 -18.65 -10.34 -9.54
CA TYR A 184 -19.01 -10.05 -8.15
C TYR A 184 -19.43 -11.32 -7.41
N LYS A 185 -20.30 -12.14 -8.02
CA LYS A 185 -20.79 -13.38 -7.41
C LYS A 185 -19.66 -14.38 -7.12
N LEU A 186 -18.64 -14.45 -7.98
CA LEU A 186 -17.45 -15.28 -7.74
C LEU A 186 -16.64 -14.80 -6.51
N GLY A 187 -16.60 -13.48 -6.29
CA GLY A 187 -15.81 -12.85 -5.23
C GLY A 187 -16.53 -12.63 -3.90
N GLU A 188 -17.86 -12.54 -3.92
CA GLU A 188 -18.68 -12.00 -2.83
C GLU A 188 -18.41 -12.66 -1.48
N LYS A 189 -18.38 -13.99 -1.45
CA LYS A 189 -18.16 -14.74 -0.19
C LYS A 189 -16.81 -14.40 0.44
N LYS A 190 -15.75 -14.30 -0.36
CA LYS A 190 -14.41 -13.96 0.12
C LYS A 190 -14.35 -12.49 0.55
N ALA A 191 -14.96 -11.58 -0.21
CA ALA A 191 -15.06 -10.16 0.12
C ALA A 191 -15.77 -9.93 1.47
N ARG A 192 -16.94 -10.56 1.68
CA ARG A 192 -17.68 -10.49 2.95
C ARG A 192 -16.89 -11.06 4.12
N LYS A 193 -16.18 -12.18 3.91
CA LYS A 193 -15.31 -12.77 4.95
C LYS A 193 -14.17 -11.81 5.33
N ARG A 194 -13.56 -11.14 4.35
CA ARG A 194 -12.54 -10.11 4.59
C ARG A 194 -13.11 -8.96 5.41
N LEU A 195 -14.28 -8.44 5.03
CA LEU A 195 -14.94 -7.36 5.78
C LEU A 195 -15.27 -7.73 7.21
N HIS A 196 -15.77 -8.93 7.43
CA HIS A 196 -16.07 -9.40 8.78
C HIS A 196 -14.82 -9.49 9.64
N ARG A 197 -13.70 -10.03 9.09
CA ARG A 197 -12.42 -10.06 9.79
C ARG A 197 -11.94 -8.65 10.15
N MET A 198 -11.96 -7.72 9.20
CA MET A 198 -11.57 -6.33 9.45
C MET A 198 -12.41 -5.67 10.54
N ARG A 199 -13.72 -5.92 10.60
CA ARG A 199 -14.57 -5.41 11.69
C ARG A 199 -14.19 -6.00 13.04
N VAL A 200 -13.98 -7.30 13.10
CA VAL A 200 -13.55 -7.98 14.34
C VAL A 200 -12.19 -7.46 14.80
N ASP A 201 -11.25 -7.29 13.87
CA ASP A 201 -9.92 -6.76 14.16
C ASP A 201 -9.99 -5.31 14.67
N MET A 202 -10.79 -4.46 14.03
CA MET A 202 -11.04 -3.08 14.48
C MET A 202 -11.71 -3.04 15.87
N GLU A 203 -12.72 -3.88 16.12
CA GLU A 203 -13.38 -3.94 17.43
C GLU A 203 -12.41 -4.40 18.53
N ASN A 204 -11.54 -5.37 18.23
CA ASN A 204 -10.51 -5.82 19.15
C ASN A 204 -9.47 -4.72 19.40
N GLU A 205 -9.04 -4.02 18.35
CA GLU A 205 -8.12 -2.89 18.47
C GLU A 205 -8.74 -1.75 19.29
N MET A 206 -10.00 -1.41 19.05
CA MET A 206 -10.72 -0.40 19.84
C MET A 206 -10.82 -0.80 21.32
N LYS A 207 -11.17 -2.06 21.60
CA LYS A 207 -11.19 -2.58 22.99
C LYS A 207 -9.81 -2.52 23.64
N ASN A 208 -8.75 -2.87 22.91
CA ASN A 208 -7.39 -2.75 23.41
C ASN A 208 -7.04 -1.30 23.71
N ILE A 209 -7.34 -0.36 22.80
CA ILE A 209 -7.13 1.08 23.00
C ILE A 209 -7.93 1.59 24.21
N GLU A 210 -9.17 1.14 24.41
CA GLU A 210 -10.00 1.51 25.56
C GLU A 210 -9.40 1.00 26.88
N GLN A 211 -8.94 -0.25 26.92
CA GLN A 211 -8.27 -0.82 28.08
C GLN A 211 -6.96 -0.08 28.39
N GLU A 212 -6.17 0.22 27.37
CA GLU A 212 -4.94 0.97 27.51
C GLU A 212 -5.20 2.40 28.04
N LYS A 213 -6.23 3.09 27.51
CA LYS A 213 -6.66 4.40 28.00
C LYS A 213 -7.20 4.35 29.43
N ALA A 214 -7.85 3.26 29.84
CA ALA A 214 -8.32 3.10 31.21
C ALA A 214 -7.14 3.01 32.20
N VAL A 215 -6.06 2.32 31.83
CA VAL A 215 -4.80 2.31 32.60
C VAL A 215 -4.23 3.71 32.71
N PHE A 216 -4.12 4.43 31.59
CA PHE A 216 -3.66 5.82 31.58
C PHE A 216 -4.49 6.70 32.54
N ASN A 217 -5.81 6.67 32.41
CA ASN A 217 -6.74 7.48 33.21
C ASN A 217 -6.71 7.14 34.70
N ARG A 218 -6.30 5.92 35.08
CA ARG A 218 -6.13 5.52 36.48
C ARG A 218 -4.91 6.19 37.14
N PHE A 219 -3.79 6.25 36.43
CA PHE A 219 -2.51 6.70 36.99
C PHE A 219 -2.20 8.16 36.73
N TRP A 220 -2.68 8.73 35.62
CA TRP A 220 -2.42 10.11 35.24
C TRP A 220 -2.85 11.14 36.30
N PRO A 221 -4.06 11.05 36.92
CA PRO A 221 -4.45 12.00 37.96
C PRO A 221 -3.61 11.91 39.24
N LEU A 222 -3.10 10.71 39.57
CA LEU A 222 -2.19 10.51 40.71
C LEU A 222 -0.85 11.21 40.48
N LEU A 223 -0.36 11.15 39.25
CA LEU A 223 0.84 11.85 38.79
C LEU A 223 0.65 13.37 38.84
N GLU A 224 -0.47 13.87 38.28
CA GLU A 224 -0.82 15.29 38.32
C GLU A 224 -0.85 15.84 39.75
N LYS A 225 -1.49 15.12 40.67
CA LYS A 225 -1.60 15.52 42.07
C LYS A 225 -0.24 15.53 42.77
N LYS A 226 0.60 14.52 42.56
CA LYS A 226 1.93 14.45 43.21
C LYS A 226 2.85 15.60 42.81
N HIS A 227 2.86 15.96 41.54
CA HIS A 227 3.70 17.03 41.04
C HIS A 227 3.06 18.43 41.23
N LYS A 228 1.95 18.53 41.98
CA LYS A 228 1.19 19.78 42.18
C LYS A 228 0.84 20.47 40.85
N LEU A 229 0.59 19.68 39.80
CA LEU A 229 0.40 20.18 38.43
C LEU A 229 -0.93 20.95 38.26
N VAL A 230 -1.80 20.89 39.26
CA VAL A 230 -3.02 21.72 39.34
C VAL A 230 -2.71 23.14 39.87
N TYR A 231 -1.53 23.37 40.49
CA TYR A 231 -1.21 24.63 41.20
C TYR A 231 0.14 25.29 40.84
N GLN A 232 0.90 24.78 39.87
CA GLN A 232 2.03 25.49 39.29
C GLN A 232 1.72 25.90 37.85
N LYS A 233 1.82 27.21 37.56
CA LYS A 233 1.65 27.77 36.22
C LYS A 233 2.62 27.04 35.26
N SER A 234 2.03 26.43 34.23
CA SER A 234 2.63 25.65 33.13
C SER A 234 3.33 24.34 33.50
N PHE A 235 2.63 23.23 33.23
CA PHE A 235 3.26 21.96 32.90
C PHE A 235 4.25 22.18 31.74
N PRO A 236 5.50 21.67 31.78
CA PRO A 236 6.41 21.81 30.65
C PRO A 236 5.83 21.08 29.43
N SER A 237 5.87 21.72 28.27
CA SER A 237 5.38 21.15 27.01
C SER A 237 6.14 19.87 26.59
N ARG A 238 7.30 19.63 27.22
CA ARG A 238 8.18 18.48 27.02
C ARG A 238 8.78 17.99 28.34
N ILE A 239 8.76 16.67 28.60
CA ILE A 239 9.49 16.04 29.71
C ILE A 239 10.90 15.65 29.28
N GLU A 240 11.90 16.09 30.05
CA GLU A 240 13.31 15.72 29.89
C GLU A 240 13.73 14.54 30.77
N MET A 241 14.87 13.91 30.47
CA MET A 241 15.34 12.69 31.16
C MET A 241 15.40 12.81 32.69
N PRO A 242 15.88 13.90 33.31
CA PRO A 242 15.92 14.01 34.77
C PRO A 242 14.52 14.02 35.42
N GLU A 243 13.55 14.63 34.73
CA GLU A 243 12.15 14.68 35.17
C GLU A 243 11.50 13.31 35.00
N PHE A 244 11.81 12.64 33.89
CA PHE A 244 11.37 11.28 33.62
C PHE A 244 11.91 10.26 34.65
N GLU A 245 13.16 10.39 35.10
CA GLU A 245 13.70 9.50 36.15
C GLU A 245 13.00 9.69 37.50
N SER A 246 12.66 10.93 37.85
CA SER A 246 11.87 11.24 39.05
C SER A 246 10.46 10.64 38.95
N PHE A 247 9.85 10.76 37.77
CA PHE A 247 8.56 10.20 37.41
C PHE A 247 8.56 8.66 37.47
N GLN A 248 9.55 8.00 36.88
CA GLN A 248 9.70 6.55 36.89
C GLN A 248 9.84 5.99 38.31
N ARG A 249 10.70 6.60 39.15
CA ARG A 249 10.87 6.21 40.56
C ARG A 249 9.57 6.33 41.36
N PHE A 250 8.69 7.27 40.99
CA PHE A 250 7.39 7.39 41.64
C PHE A 250 6.45 6.24 41.27
N LEU A 251 6.34 5.94 39.97
CA LEU A 251 5.47 4.87 39.48
C LEU A 251 5.90 3.50 40.04
N GLN A 252 7.22 3.27 40.13
CA GLN A 252 7.77 2.10 40.81
C GLN A 252 7.36 2.01 42.29
N LYS A 253 7.35 3.13 43.03
CA LYS A 253 6.86 3.18 44.42
C LYS A 253 5.36 2.91 44.56
N GLN A 254 4.59 3.05 43.48
CA GLN A 254 3.16 2.73 43.42
C GLN A 254 2.90 1.31 42.87
N ASN A 255 3.95 0.50 42.70
CA ASN A 255 3.90 -0.84 42.10
C ASN A 255 3.30 -0.86 40.68
N VAL A 256 3.52 0.21 39.91
CA VAL A 256 3.10 0.29 38.50
C VAL A 256 4.08 -0.52 37.66
N SER A 257 3.56 -1.43 36.86
CA SER A 257 4.35 -2.28 35.97
C SER A 257 4.96 -1.48 34.81
N GLU A 258 6.01 -2.03 34.20
CA GLU A 258 6.68 -1.41 33.05
C GLU A 258 5.72 -1.22 31.86
N GLN A 259 4.81 -2.16 31.64
CA GLN A 259 3.77 -2.06 30.62
C GLN A 259 2.83 -0.87 30.89
N GLU A 260 2.37 -0.70 32.12
CA GLU A 260 1.52 0.44 32.50
C GLU A 260 2.27 1.78 32.38
N MET A 261 3.58 1.82 32.69
CA MET A 261 4.41 3.02 32.48
C MET A 261 4.52 3.40 30.99
N ASN A 262 4.68 2.42 30.10
CA ASN A 262 4.71 2.65 28.66
C ASN A 262 3.37 3.17 28.14
N LEU A 263 2.24 2.67 28.66
CA LEU A 263 0.91 3.20 28.33
C LEU A 263 0.75 4.64 28.80
N ILE A 264 1.30 4.99 29.97
CA ILE A 264 1.27 6.38 30.41
C ILE A 264 2.07 7.27 29.45
N GLY A 265 3.25 6.82 29.02
CA GLY A 265 4.05 7.51 28.01
C GLY A 265 3.33 7.66 26.66
N LYS A 266 2.59 6.64 26.23
CA LYS A 266 1.86 6.62 24.96
C LYS A 266 0.69 7.61 24.90
N TYR A 267 -0.02 7.80 26.02
CA TYR A 267 -1.25 8.61 26.06
C TYR A 267 -1.10 9.95 26.78
N ALA A 268 0.09 10.28 27.30
CA ALA A 268 0.31 11.54 28.00
C ALA A 268 0.02 12.75 27.08
N PRO A 269 -0.66 13.81 27.59
CA PRO A 269 -0.96 15.03 26.84
C PRO A 269 0.26 15.95 26.65
N ILE A 270 1.46 15.39 26.68
CA ILE A 270 2.74 16.11 26.67
C ILE A 270 3.78 15.34 25.86
N SER A 271 4.75 16.07 25.29
CA SER A 271 5.84 15.44 24.54
C SER A 271 6.93 14.92 25.47
N PHE A 272 7.65 13.87 25.05
CA PHE A 272 8.84 13.37 25.73
C PHE A 272 10.08 13.70 24.90
N SER A 273 11.25 13.91 25.53
CA SER A 273 12.48 14.03 24.77
C SER A 273 12.91 12.71 24.16
N ASN A 274 13.69 12.74 23.06
CA ASN A 274 14.03 11.53 22.28
C ASN A 274 14.69 10.46 23.15
N SER A 275 15.51 10.88 24.12
CA SER A 275 16.13 9.98 25.09
C SER A 275 15.11 9.26 25.96
N VAL A 276 14.00 9.91 26.32
CA VAL A 276 12.90 9.34 27.09
C VAL A 276 12.00 8.45 26.22
N THR A 277 11.68 8.89 25.00
CA THR A 277 10.94 8.11 23.99
C THR A 277 11.61 6.75 23.74
N ASN A 278 12.93 6.74 23.56
CA ASN A 278 13.72 5.51 23.37
C ASN A 278 13.68 4.58 24.59
N LYS A 279 13.67 5.13 25.82
CA LYS A 279 13.58 4.34 27.06
C LYS A 279 12.21 3.71 27.27
N LEU A 280 11.15 4.43 26.90
CA LEU A 280 9.76 3.96 26.98
C LEU A 280 9.38 3.01 25.82
N GLN A 281 10.31 2.74 24.89
CA GLN A 281 10.06 2.01 23.64
C GLN A 281 8.86 2.57 22.87
N LEU A 282 8.58 3.87 23.02
CA LEU A 282 7.53 4.53 22.26
C LEU A 282 8.04 4.60 20.83
N LYS A 283 7.34 3.96 19.89
CA LYS A 283 7.59 4.23 18.47
C LYS A 283 7.32 5.72 18.23
N PRO A 284 8.20 6.42 17.48
CA PRO A 284 7.93 7.79 17.08
C PRO A 284 6.60 7.91 16.32
#